data_AF-L9Y7E8-F1
#
_entry.id   AF-L9Y7E8-F1
#
_cell.length_a   1.000
_cell.length_b   1.000
_cell.length_c   1.000
_cell.angle_alpha   90.00
_cell.angle_beta   90.00
_cell.angle_gamma   90.00
#
_symmetry.space_group_name_H-M   'P 1'
#
loop_
_entity.id
_entity.type
_entity.pdbx_description
1 polymer ?
#
loop_
_entity_poly.entity_id
_entity_poly.type
_entity_poly.pdbx_seq_one_letter_code
_entity_poly.pdbx_strand_id
1 'polypeptide(L)'
;MSRGRHVAVDTDQILESLATLADDGETISEGGVVPKRLATECGYHRATVLRALESLVEESAAEVVWGFTDTGPKKSFLPCEPADGGAE
;
A
#
# COMPACT_ATOMS: atom_id res chain seq x y z
N MET A 1 1.42 25.88 21.48
CA MET A 1 1.74 24.43 21.58
C MET A 1 0.61 23.65 20.93
N SER A 2 0.68 23.44 19.62
CA SER A 2 -0.34 22.64 18.91
C SER A 2 0.08 21.19 18.97
N ARG A 3 -0.50 20.42 19.90
CA ARG A 3 -0.39 18.96 19.90
C ARG A 3 -1.13 18.47 18.66
N GLY A 4 -0.38 18.23 17.58
CA GLY A 4 -0.92 17.62 16.37
C GLY A 4 -1.61 16.33 16.76
N ARG A 5 -2.91 16.25 16.47
CA ARG A 5 -3.73 15.05 16.68
C ARG A 5 -3.11 13.93 15.84
N HIS A 6 -2.36 13.04 16.48
CA HIS A 6 -1.95 11.79 15.85
C HIS A 6 -3.23 11.02 15.57
N VAL A 7 -3.64 10.99 14.30
CA VAL A 7 -4.66 10.05 13.84
C VAL A 7 -3.95 8.70 13.85
N ALA A 8 -4.37 7.80 14.73
CA ALA A 8 -3.96 6.40 14.64
C ALA A 8 -4.39 5.90 13.26
N VAL A 9 -3.42 5.48 12.46
CA VAL A 9 -3.70 4.89 11.16
C VAL A 9 -4.00 3.42 11.38
N ASP A 10 -5.07 2.94 10.77
CA ASP A 10 -5.43 1.53 10.81
C ASP A 10 -4.66 0.79 9.70
N THR A 11 -3.59 0.10 10.09
CA THR A 11 -2.68 -0.58 9.14
C THR A 11 -3.33 -1.79 8.51
N ASP A 12 -4.20 -2.51 9.24
CA ASP A 12 -4.98 -3.64 8.73
C ASP A 12 -5.94 -3.18 7.64
N GLN A 13 -6.67 -2.07 7.85
CA GLN A 13 -7.52 -1.48 6.81
C GLN A 13 -6.72 -1.10 5.56
N ILE A 14 -5.53 -0.53 5.72
CA ILE A 14 -4.65 -0.17 4.60
C ILE A 14 -4.22 -1.42 3.83
N LEU A 15 -3.85 -2.49 4.54
CA LEU A 15 -3.43 -3.74 3.93
C LEU A 15 -4.59 -4.42 3.18
N GLU A 16 -5.78 -4.48 3.78
CA GLU A 16 -6.99 -5.00 3.15
C GLU A 16 -7.36 -4.22 1.88
N SER A 17 -7.29 -2.88 1.95
CA SER A 17 -7.55 -2.02 0.79
C SER A 17 -6.49 -2.19 -0.29
N LEU A 18 -5.22 -2.37 0.08
CA LEU A 18 -4.13 -2.64 -0.85
C LEU A 18 -4.36 -3.96 -1.59
N ALA A 19 -4.75 -5.02 -0.88
CA ALA A 19 -5.04 -6.32 -1.47
C ALA A 19 -6.25 -6.25 -2.41
N THR A 20 -7.34 -5.61 -1.97
CA THR A 20 -8.54 -5.42 -2.79
C THR A 20 -8.23 -4.68 -4.09
N LEU A 21 -7.52 -3.55 -4.02
CA LEU A 21 -7.14 -2.79 -5.22
C LEU A 21 -6.18 -3.56 -6.13
N ALA A 22 -5.31 -4.39 -5.58
CA ALA A 22 -4.44 -5.25 -6.38
C ALA A 22 -5.25 -6.33 -7.11
N ASP A 23 -6.21 -6.96 -6.44
CA ASP A 23 -7.10 -7.99 -7.00
C ASP A 23 -8.06 -7.44 -8.08
N ASP A 24 -8.62 -6.24 -7.85
CA ASP A 24 -9.44 -5.51 -8.83
C ASP A 24 -8.64 -5.05 -10.05
N GLY A 25 -7.31 -5.21 -10.05
CA GLY A 25 -6.44 -4.79 -11.13
C GLY A 25 -6.18 -3.28 -11.18
N GLU A 26 -6.42 -2.55 -10.09
CA GLU A 26 -6.14 -1.11 -9.94
C GLU A 26 -4.63 -0.85 -9.71
N THR A 27 -3.79 -1.55 -10.46
CA THR A 27 -2.32 -1.47 -10.43
C THR A 27 -1.78 -0.71 -11.64
N ILE A 28 -0.55 -0.24 -11.54
CA ILE A 28 0.17 0.33 -12.68
C ILE A 28 0.90 -0.77 -13.45
N SER A 29 1.25 -0.50 -14.71
CA SER A 29 1.94 -1.47 -15.57
C SER A 29 3.23 -1.98 -14.93
N GLU A 30 3.42 -3.30 -14.89
CA GLU A 30 4.58 -3.98 -14.30
C GLU A 30 4.83 -3.66 -12.81
N GLY A 31 3.85 -3.09 -12.11
CA GLY A 31 3.96 -2.72 -10.71
C GLY A 31 2.71 -3.06 -9.91
N GLY A 32 2.47 -2.27 -8.86
CA GLY A 32 1.39 -2.49 -7.91
C GLY A 32 0.47 -1.28 -7.77
N VAL A 33 -0.19 -1.20 -6.63
CA VAL A 33 -1.08 -0.09 -6.31
C VAL A 33 -0.24 1.13 -5.90
N VAL A 34 -0.58 2.30 -6.42
CA VAL A 34 0.10 3.55 -6.06
C VAL A 34 -0.43 4.11 -4.74
N PRO A 35 0.41 4.67 -3.85
CA PRO A 35 -0.03 5.22 -2.55
C PRO A 35 -1.11 6.30 -2.67
N LYS A 36 -1.16 7.00 -3.80
CA LYS A 36 -2.18 8.01 -4.06
C LYS A 36 -3.58 7.37 -4.15
N ARG A 37 -3.69 6.20 -4.79
CA ARG A 37 -4.97 5.51 -4.98
C ARG A 37 -5.48 4.98 -3.64
N LEU A 38 -4.61 4.30 -2.91
CA LEU A 38 -4.86 3.83 -1.54
C LEU A 38 -5.28 4.96 -0.58
N ALA A 39 -4.61 6.12 -0.65
CA ALA A 39 -4.99 7.27 0.16
C ALA A 39 -6.40 7.79 -0.14
N THR A 40 -6.82 7.73 -1.40
CA THR A 40 -8.19 8.07 -1.80
C THR A 40 -9.19 7.03 -1.28
N GLU A 41 -8.85 5.74 -1.36
CA GLU A 41 -9.71 4.64 -0.93
C GLU A 41 -9.93 4.64 0.59
N CYS A 42 -8.84 4.68 1.37
CA CYS A 42 -8.92 4.66 2.83
C CYS A 42 -9.31 6.02 3.44
N GLY A 43 -9.41 7.09 2.65
CA GLY A 43 -9.72 8.44 3.15
C GLY A 43 -8.61 9.07 3.98
N TYR A 44 -7.37 8.60 3.84
CA TYR A 44 -6.20 9.12 4.58
C TYR A 44 -5.37 10.10 3.74
N HIS A 45 -4.55 10.89 4.43
CA HIS A 45 -3.56 11.71 3.73
C HIS A 45 -2.47 10.81 3.13
N ARG A 46 -2.03 11.10 1.89
CA ARG A 46 -1.02 10.30 1.19
C ARG A 46 0.24 10.05 2.02
N ALA A 47 0.71 11.05 2.76
CA ALA A 47 1.90 10.92 3.61
C ALA A 47 1.68 9.93 4.78
N THR A 48 0.47 9.86 5.32
CA THR A 48 0.10 8.91 6.39
C THR A 48 0.11 7.49 5.83
N VAL A 49 -0.52 7.28 4.67
CA VAL A 49 -0.55 5.96 4.02
C VAL A 49 0.85 5.51 3.62
N LEU A 50 1.69 6.41 3.11
CA LEU A 50 3.06 6.07 2.75
C LEU A 50 3.86 5.55 3.95
N ARG A 51 3.73 6.20 5.12
CA ARG A 51 4.38 5.73 6.36
C ARG A 51 3.83 4.39 6.83
N ALA A 52 2.52 4.17 6.71
CA ALA A 52 1.90 2.90 7.06
C ALA A 52 2.39 1.77 6.13
N LEU A 53 2.45 2.02 4.82
CA LEU A 53 2.99 1.08 3.84
C LEU A 53 4.47 0.78 4.10
N GLU A 54 5.27 1.77 4.50
CA GLU A 54 6.66 1.54 4.89
C GLU A 54 6.76 0.61 6.12
N SER A 55 5.93 0.80 7.15
CA SER A 55 5.84 -0.14 8.29
C SER A 55 5.45 -1.56 7.83
N LEU A 56 4.41 -1.68 7.00
CA LEU A 56 3.96 -2.98 6.48
C LEU A 56 5.05 -3.68 5.67
N VAL A 57 5.91 -2.93 4.97
CA VAL A 57 7.07 -3.48 4.26
C VAL A 57 8.15 -3.95 5.22
N GLU A 58 8.43 -3.19 6.28
CA GLU A 58 9.35 -3.64 7.34
C GLU A 58 8.85 -4.91 8.03
N GLU A 59 7.53 -5.06 8.17
CA GLU A 59 6.86 -6.23 8.74
C GLU A 59 6.68 -7.38 7.73
N SER A 60 7.15 -7.22 6.48
CA SER A 60 6.98 -8.20 5.39
C SER A 60 5.52 -8.54 5.06
N ALA A 61 4.58 -7.67 5.43
CA ALA A 61 3.17 -7.78 5.07
C ALA A 61 2.86 -7.16 3.69
N ALA A 62 3.72 -6.26 3.21
CA ALA A 62 3.66 -5.68 1.88
C ALA A 62 5.06 -5.62 1.26
N GLU A 63 5.13 -5.48 -0.06
CA GLU A 63 6.39 -5.29 -0.77
C GLU A 63 6.37 -4.03 -1.63
N VAL A 64 7.57 -3.48 -1.87
CA VAL A 64 7.77 -2.34 -2.75
C VAL A 64 8.06 -2.85 -4.15
N VAL A 65 7.20 -2.49 -5.09
CA VAL A 65 7.38 -2.76 -6.52
C VAL A 65 7.44 -1.47 -7.31
N TRP A 66 8.18 -1.48 -8.41
CA TRP A 66 8.28 -0.36 -9.33
C TRP A 66 7.53 -0.69 -10.60
N GLY A 67 6.54 0.13 -10.94
CA GLY A 67 5.85 0.03 -12.23
C GLY A 67 5.94 1.32 -13.02
N PHE A 68 5.30 1.33 -14.18
CA PHE A 68 5.32 2.43 -15.13
C PHE A 68 3.95 3.07 -15.29
N THR A 69 3.95 4.39 -15.35
CA THR A 69 2.80 5.23 -15.69
C THR A 69 3.13 6.08 -16.91
N ASP A 70 2.16 6.78 -17.50
CA ASP A 70 2.39 7.74 -18.60
C ASP A 70 3.41 8.84 -18.23
N THR A 71 3.54 9.12 -16.93
CA THR A 71 4.48 10.11 -16.38
C THR A 71 5.86 9.54 -16.05
N GLY A 72 6.10 8.25 -16.31
CA GLY A 72 7.33 7.53 -15.99
C GLY A 72 7.18 6.53 -14.83
N PRO A 73 8.31 5.98 -14.36
CA PRO A 73 8.32 4.97 -13.31
C PRO A 73 7.83 5.54 -11.98
N LYS A 74 7.06 4.74 -11.24
CA LYS A 74 6.55 5.09 -9.92
C LYS A 74 6.72 3.95 -8.92
N LYS A 75 7.02 4.37 -7.68
CA LYS A 75 6.95 3.51 -6.50
C LYS A 75 5.49 3.11 -6.27
N SER A 76 5.27 1.81 -6.20
CA SER A 76 3.99 1.15 -5.95
C SER A 76 4.18 0.03 -4.93
N PHE A 77 3.08 -0.55 -4.47
CA PHE A 77 3.07 -1.55 -3.41
C PHE A 77 2.15 -2.69 -3.79
N LEU A 78 2.48 -3.89 -3.33
CA LEU A 78 1.62 -5.07 -3.40
C LEU A 78 1.53 -5.70 -2.01
N PRO A 79 0.42 -6.37 -1.67
CA PRO A 79 0.40 -7.21 -0.48
C PRO A 79 1.42 -8.34 -0.68
N CYS A 80 2.18 -8.68 0.36
CA CYS A 80 2.89 -9.95 0.33
C CYS A 80 1.86 -11.05 0.36
N GLU A 81 2.05 -12.10 -0.44
CA GLU A 81 1.29 -13.32 -0.18
C GLU A 81 1.57 -13.74 1.27
N PRO A 82 0.54 -14.12 2.06
CA PRO A 82 0.82 -14.85 3.27
C PRO A 82 1.73 -16.00 2.85
N ALA A 83 2.75 -16.32 3.65
CA ALA A 83 3.50 -17.55 3.46
C ALA A 83 2.54 -18.72 3.73
N ASP A 84 1.62 -18.95 2.81
CA ASP A 84 0.89 -20.18 2.68
C ASP A 84 2.00 -21.17 2.40
N GLY A 85 2.28 -21.98 3.43
CA GLY A 85 3.03 -23.20 3.25
C GLY A 85 2.26 -24.04 2.26
N GLY A 86 2.49 -23.78 0.97
CA GLY A 86 2.14 -24.62 -0.15
C GLY A 86 2.89 -25.93 0.01
N ALA A 87 2.38 -26.75 0.91
CA ALA A 87 2.45 -28.18 0.79
C ALA A 87 1.59 -28.56 -0.41
N GLU A 88 2.25 -28.69 -1.56
CA GLU A 88 1.91 -29.69 -2.55
C GLU A 88 3.18 -30.29 -3.17
#